data_AF-A0A2I6S7C6-F1
#
_entry.id   AF-A0A2I6S7C6-F1
#
_cell.length_a   1.000
_cell.length_b   1.000
_cell.length_c   1.000
_cell.angle_alpha   90.00
_cell.angle_beta   90.00
_cell.angle_gamma   90.00
#
_symmetry.space_group_name_H-M   'P 1'
#
loop_
_entity.id
_entity.type
_entity.pdbx_description
1 polymer ?
#
loop_
_entity_poly.entity_id
_entity_poly.type
_entity_poly.pdbx_seq_one_letter_code
_entity_poly.pdbx_strand_id
1 'polypeptide(L)' 'MAKGAREKIKLESTAGTGHFYTCAKNKRTTPDKLEFMKYDPVVRKHVLYKEVKLK' A
#
# COMPACT_ATOMS: atom_id res chain seq x y z
N MET A 1 -11.55 23.67 5.65
CA MET A 1 -11.19 22.65 6.66
C MET A 1 -9.96 21.90 6.17
N ALA A 2 -8.87 21.89 6.94
CA ALA A 2 -7.58 21.40 6.49
C ALA A 2 -7.67 19.93 6.05
N LYS A 3 -7.38 19.66 4.77
CA LYS A 3 -7.23 18.32 4.21
C LYS A 3 -6.15 17.62 5.04
N GLY A 4 -6.56 16.73 5.94
CA GLY A 4 -5.65 16.11 6.91
C GLY A 4 -4.44 15.51 6.18
N ALA A 5 -3.25 15.56 6.80
CA ALA A 5 -1.98 15.10 6.22
C ALA A 5 -1.92 13.59 5.91
N ARG A 6 -3.06 12.88 6.05
CA ARG A 6 -3.24 11.46 5.84
C ARG A 6 -3.89 11.23 4.48
N GLU A 7 -3.17 10.56 3.59
CA GLU A 7 -3.60 10.25 2.25
C GLU A 7 -3.83 8.74 2.10
N LYS A 8 -4.82 8.38 1.28
CA LYS A 8 -5.06 6.99 0.93
C LYS A 8 -4.01 6.56 -0.08
N ILE A 9 -3.32 5.47 0.21
CA ILE A 9 -2.35 4.80 -0.63
C ILE A 9 -2.87 3.42 -1.00
N LYS A 10 -2.44 2.91 -2.15
CA LYS A 10 -2.62 1.52 -2.53
C LYS A 10 -1.33 0.76 -2.24
N LEU A 11 -1.46 -0.46 -1.76
CA LEU A 11 -0.38 -1.42 -1.64
C LEU A 11 -0.67 -2.49 -2.68
N GLU A 12 0.13 -2.57 -3.74
CA GLU A 12 -0.02 -3.53 -4.82
C GLU A 12 0.88 -4.74 -4.60
N SER A 13 0.34 -5.94 -4.83
CA SER A 13 1.08 -7.20 -4.72
C SER A 13 2.15 -7.28 -5.81
N THR A 14 3.40 -7.57 -5.43
CA THR A 14 4.46 -7.84 -6.41
C THR A 14 4.29 -9.18 -7.13
N ALA A 15 3.31 -9.99 -6.73
CA ALA A 15 3.04 -11.28 -7.36
C ALA A 15 2.24 -11.17 -8.68
N GLY A 16 1.88 -9.95 -9.12
CA GLY A 16 1.21 -9.74 -10.42
C GLY A 16 -0.23 -10.24 -10.46
N THR A 17 -0.84 -10.49 -9.30
CA THR A 17 -2.20 -11.03 -9.15
C THR A 17 -3.29 -9.97 -9.28
N GLY A 18 -2.92 -8.69 -9.35
CA GLY A 18 -3.84 -7.56 -9.30
C GLY A 18 -4.46 -7.34 -7.92
N HIS A 19 -4.09 -8.12 -6.89
CA HIS A 19 -4.56 -7.91 -5.53
C HIS A 19 -3.90 -6.68 -4.92
N PHE A 20 -4.71 -5.76 -4.39
CA PHE A 20 -4.22 -4.58 -3.70
C PHE A 20 -4.95 -4.36 -2.37
N TYR A 21 -4.20 -3.86 -1.40
CA TYR A 21 -4.77 -3.33 -0.17
C TYR A 21 -4.86 -1.81 -0.26
N THR A 22 -5.89 -1.24 0.37
CA THR A 22 -5.96 0.21 0.59
C THR A 22 -5.55 0.50 2.02
N CYS A 23 -4.67 1.49 2.19
CA CYS A 23 -4.23 1.93 3.52
C CYS A 23 -4.16 3.46 3.54
N ALA A 24 -4.14 4.05 4.73
CA ALA A 24 -4.07 5.49 4.91
C ALA A 24 -2.75 5.87 5.58
N LYS A 25 -1.87 6.56 4.85
CA LYS A 25 -0.52 6.93 5.27
C LYS A 25 -0.42 8.43 5.48
N ASN A 26 0.32 8.84 6.50
CA ASN A 26 0.68 10.24 6.70
C ASN A 26 2.01 10.55 6.00
N LYS A 27 1.97 11.42 4.99
CA LYS A 27 3.17 11.79 4.21
C LYS A 27 4.17 12.62 5.01
N ARG A 28 3.75 13.28 6.10
CA ARG A 28 4.64 14.09 6.95
C ARG A 28 5.52 13.25 7.86
N THR A 29 4.99 12.17 8.42
CA THR A 29 5.72 11.32 9.38
C THR A 29 6.49 10.20 8.70
N THR A 30 6.06 9.79 7.51
CA THR A 30 6.64 8.67 6.75
C THR A 30 6.82 9.10 5.30
N PRO A 31 7.97 9.69 4.95
CA PRO A 31 8.25 10.13 3.58
C PRO A 31 8.60 8.97 2.64
N ASP A 32 9.20 7.90 3.16
CA ASP A 32 9.72 6.77 2.38
C ASP A 32 8.60 5.86 1.85
N LYS A 33 8.86 5.18 0.72
CA LYS A 33 7.90 4.22 0.15
C LYS A 33 7.71 3.04 1.12
N LEU A 34 6.45 2.69 1.40
CA LEU A 34 6.16 1.54 2.25
C LEU A 34 6.24 0.25 1.45
N GLU A 35 6.94 -0.72 2.02
CA GLU A 35 7.00 -2.10 1.54
C GLU A 35 6.61 -3.03 2.69
N PHE A 36 5.58 -3.84 2.49
CA PHE A 36 5.09 -4.76 3.52
C PHE A 36 4.95 -6.16 2.97
N MET A 37 5.35 -7.17 3.73
CA MET A 37 4.94 -8.54 3.44
C MET A 37 3.49 -8.73 3.89
N LYS A 38 2.60 -8.96 2.93
CA LYS A 38 1.20 -9.31 3.21
C LYS A 38 0.82 -10.57 2.47
N TYR A 39 -0.21 -11.22 3.00
CA TYR A 39 -0.78 -12.40 2.38
C TYR A 39 -1.49 -12.01 1.08
N ASP A 40 -1.12 -12.66 -0.02
CA ASP A 40 -1.86 -12.61 -1.27
C ASP A 40 -2.84 -13.79 -1.33
N PRO A 41 -4.16 -13.55 -1.36
CA PRO A 41 -5.15 -14.62 -1.39
C PRO A 41 -5.16 -15.42 -2.71
N VAL A 42 -4.60 -14.86 -3.79
CA VAL A 42 -4.55 -15.50 -5.10
C VAL A 42 -3.39 -16.51 -5.17
N VAL A 43 -2.19 -16.13 -4.70
CA VAL A 43 -1.02 -17.05 -4.65
C VAL A 43 -1.01 -17.89 -3.36
N ARG A 44 -1.82 -17.51 -2.37
CA ARG A 44 -1.88 -18.12 -1.03
C ARG A 44 -0.55 -18.10 -0.30
N LYS A 45 0.23 -17.03 -0.48
CA LYS A 45 1.55 -16.84 0.12
C LYS A 45 1.72 -15.40 0.59
N HIS A 46 2.59 -15.19 1.56
CA HIS A 46 3.05 -13.85 1.90
C HIS A 46 4.02 -13.38 0.83
N VAL A 47 3.69 -12.26 0.20
CA VAL A 47 4.49 -11.63 -0.84
C VAL A 47 4.71 -10.17 -0.46
N LEU A 48 5.70 -9.55 -1.10
CA LEU A 48 5.96 -8.15 -0.90
C LEU A 48 4.84 -7.33 -1.56
N TYR A 49 4.36 -6.32 -0.84
CA TYR A 49 3.42 -5.33 -1.34
C TYR A 49 4.11 -3.98 -1.39
N LYS A 50 4.03 -3.31 -2.54
CA LYS A 50 4.67 -2.00 -2.77
C LYS A 50 3.63 -0.88 -2.77
N GLU A 51 4.01 0.24 -2.17
CA GLU A 51 3.19 1.46 -2.19
C GLU A 51 3.08 2.06 -3.59
N VAL A 52 1.84 2.20 -4.04
CA VAL A 52 1.44 2.93 -5.25
C VAL A 52 0.53 4.08 -4.84
N LYS A 53 0.83 5.29 -5.34
CA LYS A 53 -0.05 6.45 -5.11
C LYS A 53 -1.40 6.19 -5.76
N LEU A 54 -2.46 6.39 -4.99
CA LEU A 54 -3.81 6.52 -5.54
C LEU A 54 -3.85 7.84 -6.33
N LYS A 55 -4.08 7.77 -7.64
CA LYS A 55 -4.30 8.94 -8.49
C LYS A 55 -5.71 9.49 -8.25
#